data_AF-A0A3G8XLN4-F1
#
_entry.id   AF-A0A3G8XLN4-F1
#
_cell.length_a   1.000
_cell.length_b   1.000
_cell.length_c   1.000
_cell.angle_alpha   90.00
_cell.angle_beta   90.00
_cell.angle_gamma   90.00
#
_symmetry.space_group_name_H-M   'P 1'
#
loop_
_entity.id
_entity.type
_entity.pdbx_description
1 polymer ?
#
loop_
_entity_poly.entity_id
_entity_poly.type
_entity_poly.pdbx_seq_one_letter_code
_entity_poly.pdbx_strand_id
1 'polypeptide(L)'
;MKTIKFLKFNLMAIVAVFVINTAMSFNKPEKKEGSQTFYYSSSGMSAGDFAIPSHWQPGNPGDCETEGLKPCTIVVPEGQTLSGFLAGKNNDAVLAVSIGRRP
;
A
#
# COMPACT_ATOMS: atom_id res chain seq x y z
N MET A 1 -70.22 19.37 -28.46
CA MET A 1 -70.41 18.95 -27.05
C MET A 1 -70.10 17.47 -26.91
N LYS A 2 -69.02 17.09 -26.19
CA LYS A 2 -69.01 15.96 -25.24
C LYS A 2 -67.66 15.93 -24.53
N THR A 3 -67.70 16.16 -23.24
CA THR A 3 -66.60 16.15 -22.27
C THR A 3 -66.11 14.75 -22.00
N ILE A 4 -64.79 14.55 -21.95
CA ILE A 4 -64.18 13.47 -21.18
C ILE A 4 -63.33 14.13 -20.09
N LYS A 5 -63.95 14.29 -18.91
CA LYS A 5 -63.26 14.46 -17.64
C LYS A 5 -62.66 13.10 -17.24
N PHE A 6 -61.82 13.10 -16.20
CA PHE A 6 -61.05 12.00 -15.61
C PHE A 6 -59.68 11.85 -16.29
N LEU A 7 -58.59 12.30 -15.66
CA LEU A 7 -58.11 11.67 -14.44
C LEU A 7 -57.35 12.68 -13.55
N LYS A 8 -57.96 13.08 -12.42
CA LYS A 8 -57.18 13.44 -11.24
C LYS A 8 -56.92 12.14 -10.50
N PHE A 9 -55.66 11.72 -10.38
CA PHE A 9 -55.27 10.75 -9.35
C PHE A 9 -53.87 11.08 -8.84
N ASN A 10 -53.83 11.32 -7.54
CA ASN A 10 -52.66 11.55 -6.70
C ASN A 10 -51.78 10.29 -6.67
N LEU A 11 -50.45 10.44 -6.73
CA LEU A 11 -49.57 9.49 -6.04
C LEU A 11 -48.21 10.12 -5.71
N MET A 12 -48.00 10.28 -4.41
CA MET A 12 -46.72 10.18 -3.72
C MET A 12 -45.57 11.13 -4.09
N ALA A 13 -45.36 12.09 -3.19
CA ALA A 13 -44.03 12.52 -2.80
C ALA A 13 -43.16 11.30 -2.44
N ILE A 14 -42.05 11.12 -3.13
CA ILE A 14 -40.89 10.36 -2.64
C ILE A 14 -39.66 11.23 -2.81
N VAL A 15 -39.13 11.61 -1.67
CA VAL A 15 -37.86 12.28 -1.43
C VAL A 15 -36.72 11.40 -1.95
N ALA A 16 -35.80 11.98 -2.73
CA ALA A 16 -34.44 11.48 -2.83
C ALA A 16 -33.48 12.65 -3.06
N VAL A 17 -32.97 13.11 -1.93
CA VAL A 17 -31.76 13.91 -1.70
C VAL A 17 -30.68 13.61 -2.74
N PHE A 18 -30.45 14.54 -3.67
CA PHE A 18 -29.15 14.67 -4.30
C PHE A 18 -28.38 15.76 -3.55
N VAL A 19 -27.90 15.41 -2.37
CA VAL A 19 -26.67 16.02 -1.86
C VAL A 19 -25.64 15.66 -2.92
N ILE A 20 -25.28 16.64 -3.74
CA ILE A 20 -24.13 16.56 -4.61
C ILE A 20 -22.94 16.49 -3.65
N ASN A 21 -22.66 15.26 -3.18
CA ASN A 21 -21.32 14.86 -2.82
C ASN A 21 -20.52 15.06 -4.10
N THR A 22 -20.05 16.29 -4.29
CA THR A 22 -18.73 16.49 -4.84
C THR A 22 -17.81 15.73 -3.89
N ALA A 23 -17.72 14.41 -4.13
CA ALA A 23 -16.49 13.71 -3.90
C ALA A 23 -15.49 14.50 -4.73
N MET A 24 -14.89 15.51 -4.11
CA MET A 24 -13.58 15.98 -4.51
C MET A 24 -12.75 14.71 -4.41
N SER A 25 -12.68 14.05 -5.56
CA SER A 25 -11.78 12.95 -5.84
C SER A 25 -10.50 13.29 -5.12
N PHE A 26 -10.04 12.39 -4.27
CA PHE A 26 -8.81 12.55 -3.53
C PHE A 26 -7.67 12.79 -4.52
N ASN A 27 -7.49 14.02 -4.96
CA ASN A 27 -6.23 14.58 -5.37
C ASN A 27 -5.43 14.77 -4.08
N LYS A 28 -5.16 13.65 -3.39
CA LYS A 28 -3.82 13.50 -2.84
C LYS A 28 -2.95 13.66 -4.07
N PRO A 29 -2.01 14.62 -4.12
CA PRO A 29 -0.99 14.55 -5.13
C PRO A 29 -0.44 13.13 -4.98
N GLU A 30 -0.60 12.31 -6.02
CA GLU A 30 0.18 11.12 -6.20
C GLU A 30 1.61 11.66 -6.19
N LYS A 31 2.21 11.73 -4.99
CA LYS A 31 3.66 11.73 -4.89
C LYS A 31 3.99 10.52 -5.72
N LYS A 32 4.59 10.73 -6.88
CA LYS A 32 5.32 9.68 -7.56
C LYS A 32 6.17 9.08 -6.46
N GLU A 33 5.75 7.93 -5.92
CA GLU A 33 6.38 7.38 -4.74
C GLU A 33 7.72 6.90 -5.24
N GLY A 34 8.71 7.80 -5.20
CA GLY A 34 10.09 7.48 -5.49
C GLY A 34 10.52 6.29 -4.65
N SER A 35 11.67 5.71 -5.00
CA SER A 35 12.19 4.51 -4.33
C SER A 35 11.96 4.53 -2.81
N GLN A 36 11.34 3.48 -2.29
CA GLN A 36 10.96 3.37 -0.89
C GLN A 36 12.01 2.58 -0.12
N THR A 37 12.44 3.10 1.03
CA THR A 37 13.34 2.39 1.93
C THR A 37 12.55 1.62 2.97
N PHE A 38 12.86 0.34 3.12
CA PHE A 38 12.32 -0.54 4.15
C PHE A 38 13.44 -1.03 5.06
N TYR A 39 13.14 -1.18 6.35
CA TYR A 39 14.05 -1.74 7.35
C TYR A 39 13.56 -3.09 7.84
N TYR A 40 14.49 -4.02 8.11
CA TYR A 40 14.17 -5.33 8.65
C TYR A 40 13.89 -5.22 10.15
N SER A 41 12.66 -5.56 10.55
CA SER A 41 12.16 -5.42 11.92
C SER A 41 12.04 -6.74 12.67
N SER A 42 12.12 -7.89 11.98
CA SER A 42 12.00 -9.21 12.60
C SER A 42 13.32 -9.71 13.21
N SER A 43 13.21 -10.63 14.17
CA SER A 43 14.33 -11.43 14.67
C SER A 43 14.55 -12.73 13.89
N GLY A 44 13.63 -13.07 12.98
CA GLY A 44 13.70 -14.29 12.18
C GLY A 44 14.94 -14.34 11.28
N MET A 45 15.56 -15.51 11.20
CA MET A 45 16.74 -15.79 10.37
C MET A 45 16.65 -17.15 9.66
N SER A 46 15.50 -17.82 9.77
CA SER A 46 15.24 -19.08 9.10
C SER A 46 15.28 -18.90 7.59
N ALA A 47 15.49 -19.98 6.85
CA ALA A 47 15.49 -19.93 5.39
C ALA A 47 14.20 -19.29 4.86
N GLY A 48 14.34 -18.19 4.12
CA GLY A 48 13.22 -17.43 3.54
C GLY A 48 12.70 -16.28 4.41
N ASP A 49 13.09 -16.17 5.68
CA ASP A 49 12.59 -15.13 6.60
C ASP A 49 12.86 -13.70 6.08
N PHE A 50 13.96 -13.50 5.35
CA PHE A 50 14.31 -12.17 4.83
C PHE A 50 13.42 -11.75 3.66
N ALA A 51 12.77 -12.71 2.98
CA ALA A 51 11.86 -12.45 1.88
C ALA A 51 10.40 -12.23 2.33
N ILE A 52 10.10 -12.36 3.63
CA ILE A 52 8.75 -12.19 4.18
C ILE A 52 8.45 -10.69 4.31
N PRO A 53 7.48 -10.12 3.56
CA PRO A 53 7.23 -8.68 3.58
C PRO A 53 6.81 -8.13 4.96
N SER A 54 6.12 -8.92 5.78
CA SER A 54 5.72 -8.51 7.14
C SER A 54 6.88 -8.40 8.13
N HIS A 55 8.07 -8.88 7.77
CA HIS A 55 9.30 -8.69 8.54
C HIS A 55 9.99 -7.35 8.25
N TRP A 56 9.42 -6.54 7.36
CA TRP A 56 9.93 -5.24 6.98
C TRP A 56 8.94 -4.14 7.34
N GLN A 57 9.47 -2.94 7.54
CA GLN A 57 8.68 -1.77 7.89
C GLN A 57 9.20 -0.56 7.09
N PRO A 58 8.31 0.34 6.64
CA PRO A 58 8.72 1.58 6.00
C PRO A 58 9.29 2.54 7.05
N GLY A 59 10.42 3.18 6.77
CA GLY A 59 10.97 4.17 7.68
C GLY A 59 12.49 4.26 7.70
N ASN A 60 13.02 4.93 8.73
CA ASN A 60 14.44 5.21 8.84
C ASN A 60 15.21 3.93 9.19
N PRO A 61 16.40 3.68 8.60
CA PRO A 61 17.33 2.69 9.12
C PRO A 61 17.47 2.88 10.63
N GLY A 62 17.20 1.82 11.40
CA GLY A 62 17.74 1.73 12.76
C GLY A 62 19.27 1.69 12.70
N ASP A 63 19.92 1.32 13.80
CA ASP A 63 21.37 1.15 13.82
C ASP A 63 21.79 0.00 12.89
N CYS A 64 22.07 0.35 11.63
CA CYS A 64 22.66 -0.55 10.65
C CYS A 64 24.16 -0.59 10.89
N GLU A 65 24.67 -1.79 11.09
CA GLU A 65 26.09 -2.05 11.23
C GLU A 65 26.70 -2.50 9.90
N THR A 66 28.02 -2.57 9.85
CA THR A 66 28.75 -3.15 8.70
C THR A 66 28.81 -4.67 8.77
N GLU A 67 28.60 -5.24 9.96
CA GLU A 67 28.67 -6.67 10.25
C GLU A 67 27.36 -7.19 10.81
N GLY A 68 27.12 -8.49 10.69
CA GLY A 68 25.90 -9.13 11.14
C GLY A 68 25.29 -10.06 10.09
N LEU A 69 24.37 -10.91 10.55
CA LEU A 69 23.80 -11.99 9.75
C LEU A 69 22.44 -11.63 9.14
N LYS A 70 21.85 -10.51 9.55
CA LYS A 70 20.55 -10.03 9.08
C LYS A 70 20.70 -8.85 8.13
N PRO A 71 19.80 -8.69 7.16
CA PRO A 71 19.75 -7.47 6.37
C PRO A 71 19.31 -6.30 7.26
N CYS A 72 19.83 -5.10 7.00
CA CYS A 72 19.35 -3.90 7.71
C CYS A 72 18.25 -3.18 6.94
N THR A 73 18.55 -2.71 5.74
CA THR A 73 17.59 -1.99 4.89
C THR A 73 17.62 -2.47 3.45
N ILE A 74 16.54 -2.24 2.73
CA ILE A 74 16.44 -2.43 1.27
C ILE A 74 15.77 -1.21 0.66
N VAL A 75 16.10 -0.94 -0.59
CA VAL A 75 15.47 0.11 -1.38
C VAL A 75 14.64 -0.54 -2.47
N VAL A 76 13.32 -0.41 -2.36
CA VAL A 76 12.37 -0.87 -3.37
C VAL A 76 12.25 0.22 -4.43
N PRO A 77 12.50 -0.09 -5.71
CA PRO A 77 12.43 0.91 -6.79
C PRO A 77 10.99 1.39 -6.99
N GLU A 78 10.85 2.60 -7.54
CA GLU A 78 9.56 3.19 -7.89
C GLU A 78 8.74 2.24 -8.79
N GLY A 79 7.44 2.14 -8.53
CA GLY A 79 6.53 1.27 -9.28
C GLY A 79 6.57 -0.21 -8.87
N GLN A 80 7.41 -0.61 -7.90
CA GLN A 80 7.38 -1.94 -7.29
C GLN A 80 6.83 -1.90 -5.86
N THR A 81 6.14 -2.98 -5.48
CA THR A 81 5.78 -3.21 -4.08
C THR A 81 6.89 -4.00 -3.38
N LEU A 82 7.00 -3.86 -2.06
CA LEU A 82 7.91 -4.68 -1.25
C LEU A 82 7.73 -6.18 -1.52
N SER A 83 6.48 -6.65 -1.59
CA SER A 83 6.16 -8.05 -1.89
C SER A 83 6.67 -8.48 -3.26
N GLY A 84 6.46 -7.64 -4.29
CA GLY A 84 6.98 -7.90 -5.64
C GLY A 84 8.51 -7.89 -5.70
N PHE A 85 9.15 -6.98 -4.97
CA PHE A 85 10.61 -6.90 -4.88
C PHE A 85 11.22 -8.13 -4.18
N LEU A 86 10.57 -8.67 -3.15
CA LEU A 86 11.05 -9.84 -2.39
C LEU A 86 10.64 -11.19 -3.00
N ALA A 87 9.67 -11.20 -3.93
CA ALA A 87 9.14 -12.43 -4.50
C ALA A 87 10.25 -13.31 -5.11
N GLY A 88 10.27 -14.59 -4.71
CA GLY A 88 11.22 -15.58 -5.22
C GLY A 88 12.67 -15.41 -4.73
N LYS A 89 12.97 -14.43 -3.89
CA LYS A 89 14.30 -14.28 -3.28
C LYS A 89 14.44 -15.22 -2.08
N ASN A 90 15.63 -15.80 -1.94
CA ASN A 90 16.06 -16.46 -0.70
C ASN A 90 16.82 -15.46 0.19
N ASN A 91 17.22 -15.91 1.38
CA ASN A 91 17.94 -15.05 2.33
C ASN A 91 19.22 -14.45 1.71
N ASP A 92 20.02 -15.24 1.00
CA ASP A 92 21.26 -14.75 0.38
C ASP A 92 20.99 -13.68 -0.68
N ALA A 93 19.95 -13.88 -1.51
CA ALA A 93 19.56 -12.90 -2.52
C ALA A 93 19.04 -11.60 -1.90
N VAL A 94 18.36 -11.66 -0.75
CA VAL A 94 17.95 -10.46 -0.01
C VAL A 94 19.15 -9.79 0.65
N LEU A 95 20.08 -10.55 1.24
CA LEU A 95 21.32 -10.04 1.82
C LEU A 95 22.25 -9.38 0.79
N ALA A 96 22.20 -9.80 -0.48
CA ALA A 96 22.99 -9.22 -1.56
C ALA A 96 22.44 -7.86 -2.02
N VAL A 97 21.14 -7.61 -1.88
CA VAL A 97 20.49 -6.33 -2.24
C VAL A 97 20.25 -5.40 -1.05
N SER A 98 20.49 -5.89 0.17
CA SER A 98 20.36 -5.10 1.39
C SER A 98 21.54 -4.15 1.58
N ILE A 99 21.24 -2.97 2.11
CA ILE A 99 22.22 -1.98 2.54
C ILE A 99 22.42 -2.12 4.04
N GLY A 100 23.67 -2.38 4.44
CA GLY A 100 24.06 -2.62 5.83
C GLY A 100 23.61 -3.97 6.38
N ARG A 101 23.98 -4.23 7.63
CA ARG A 101 23.71 -5.47 8.37
C ARG A 101 23.12 -5.15 9.74
N ARG A 102 22.47 -6.15 10.35
CA ARG A 102 22.09 -6.12 11.76
C ARG A 102 22.74 -7.29 12.49
N PRO A 103 23.21 -7.08 13.73
CA PRO A 103 23.74 -8.14 14.58
C PRO A 103 22.67 -9.18 14.92
#